data_AF-A0A8B8UCA4-F1
#
_entry.id   AF-A0A8B8UCA4-F1
#
_cell.length_a   1.000
_cell.length_b   1.000
_cell.length_c   1.000
_cell.angle_alpha   90.00
_cell.angle_beta   90.00
_cell.angle_gamma   90.00
#
_symmetry.space_group_name_H-M   'P 1'
#
loop_
_entity.id
_entity.type
_entity.pdbx_description
1 polymer ?
#
loop_
_entity_poly.entity_id
_entity_poly.type
_entity_poly.pdbx_seq_one_letter_code
_entity_poly.pdbx_strand_id
1 'polypeptide(L)'
;MASSTAGPNRLIHHANSCLPHHLPRAASVTLSLFYMALLVFSALGNILALFLVYQKGKKINSTGVYLVHLAASDLLFTLVLPGKITYYTLDFNWPFGEGLCRLMAFMFYVNTHSGIYLMTCVSVDRYLAVVRTHQWPQLREAGRARLVCVAVWALASLQTRAFKLSLQLTVCLMNMNCSIDPIIYFFASTRYRNWLLGVLKRKASASSSSSCPGRASSETQSINQTGGSAPLEENEV
;
A
#
# COMPACT_ATOMS: atom_id res chain seq x y z
N MET A 1 -10.76 -7.91 -54.91
CA MET A 1 -12.13 -7.89 -54.36
C MET A 1 -12.33 -9.14 -53.52
N ALA A 2 -12.33 -9.01 -52.19
CA ALA A 2 -13.01 -9.92 -51.28
C ALA A 2 -13.16 -9.16 -49.95
N SER A 3 -14.40 -8.76 -49.70
CA SER A 3 -14.83 -7.86 -48.64
C SER A 3 -14.94 -8.54 -47.28
N SER A 4 -14.83 -7.70 -46.25
CA SER A 4 -15.25 -7.85 -44.86
C SER A 4 -16.35 -8.87 -44.57
N THR A 5 -16.13 -9.67 -43.52
CA THR A 5 -17.17 -9.98 -42.52
C THR A 5 -16.54 -9.97 -41.12
N ALA A 6 -16.77 -8.88 -40.39
CA ALA A 6 -16.44 -8.76 -38.98
C ALA A 6 -17.52 -9.50 -38.17
N GLY A 7 -17.17 -10.63 -37.54
CA GLY A 7 -18.04 -11.32 -36.58
C GLY A 7 -17.90 -10.73 -35.17
N PRO A 8 -18.99 -10.44 -34.44
CA PRO A 8 -18.96 -9.72 -33.16
C PRO A 8 -18.67 -10.62 -31.95
N ASN A 9 -17.91 -11.71 -32.12
CA ASN A 9 -17.69 -12.72 -31.06
C ASN A 9 -16.23 -12.90 -30.64
N ARG A 10 -15.32 -11.99 -31.06
CA ARG A 10 -13.89 -12.08 -30.73
C ARG A 10 -13.42 -11.09 -29.64
N LEU A 11 -14.34 -10.45 -28.93
CA LEU A 11 -14.04 -9.41 -27.93
C LEU A 11 -14.37 -9.81 -26.47
N ILE A 12 -14.73 -11.06 -26.19
CA ILE A 12 -15.00 -11.56 -24.83
C ILE A 12 -13.89 -12.51 -24.31
N HIS A 13 -12.81 -12.71 -25.06
CA HIS A 13 -11.62 -13.42 -24.57
C HIS A 13 -10.49 -12.51 -24.07
N HIS A 14 -10.69 -11.18 -24.03
CA HIS A 14 -9.83 -10.26 -23.27
C HIS A 14 -10.22 -10.22 -21.77
N ALA A 15 -10.51 -11.39 -21.20
CA ALA A 15 -10.59 -11.53 -19.76
C ALA A 15 -9.17 -11.40 -19.19
N ASN A 16 -8.83 -10.20 -18.72
CA ASN A 16 -7.97 -9.90 -17.57
C ASN A 16 -6.93 -10.97 -17.17
N SER A 17 -6.14 -11.42 -18.13
CA SER A 17 -5.03 -12.32 -17.84
C SER A 17 -3.83 -11.43 -17.57
N CYS A 18 -3.75 -10.90 -16.35
CA CYS A 18 -2.44 -10.54 -15.78
C CYS A 18 -1.67 -11.86 -15.63
N LEU A 19 -1.11 -12.35 -16.73
CA LEU A 19 -0.20 -13.48 -16.68
C LEU A 19 0.92 -13.06 -15.73
N PRO A 20 1.21 -13.83 -14.66
CA PRO A 20 2.31 -13.48 -13.78
C PRO A 20 3.56 -13.38 -14.64
N HIS A 21 4.11 -12.17 -14.76
CA HIS A 21 5.37 -11.96 -15.45
C HIS A 21 6.42 -12.68 -14.61
N HIS A 22 6.69 -13.94 -14.94
CA HIS A 22 7.79 -14.70 -14.34
C HIS A 22 9.04 -13.86 -14.58
N LEU A 23 9.55 -13.23 -13.52
CA LEU A 23 10.80 -12.48 -13.62
C LEU A 23 11.87 -13.47 -14.10
N PRO A 24 12.64 -13.14 -15.15
CA PRO A 24 13.59 -14.08 -15.71
C PRO A 24 14.51 -14.60 -14.60
N ARG A 25 14.79 -15.90 -14.58
CA ARG A 25 15.67 -16.55 -13.59
C ARG A 25 16.98 -15.78 -13.39
N ALA A 26 17.50 -15.18 -14.47
CA ALA A 26 18.65 -14.29 -14.46
C ALA A 26 18.52 -13.10 -13.48
N ALA A 27 17.35 -12.46 -13.37
CA ALA A 27 17.15 -11.34 -12.46
C ALA A 27 17.18 -11.77 -10.99
N SER A 28 16.59 -12.92 -10.64
CA SER A 28 16.67 -13.46 -9.27
C SER A 28 18.11 -13.81 -8.89
N VAL A 29 18.86 -14.44 -9.79
CA VAL A 29 20.29 -14.76 -9.58
C VAL A 29 21.11 -13.49 -9.40
N THR A 30 20.93 -12.49 -10.28
CA THR A 30 21.63 -11.20 -10.19
C THR A 30 21.32 -10.49 -8.88
N LEU A 31 20.05 -10.43 -8.46
CA LEU A 31 19.66 -9.82 -7.18
C LEU A 31 20.25 -10.57 -5.98
N SER A 32 20.24 -11.90 -6.00
CA SER A 32 20.81 -12.72 -4.93
C SER A 32 22.32 -12.49 -4.79
N LEU A 33 23.06 -12.48 -5.90
CA LEU A 33 24.50 -12.18 -5.90
C LEU A 33 24.80 -10.76 -5.41
N PHE A 34 23.98 -9.79 -5.82
CA PHE A 34 24.09 -8.41 -5.36
C PHE A 34 23.90 -8.31 -3.84
N TYR A 35 22.84 -8.91 -3.29
CA TYR A 35 22.60 -8.89 -1.84
C TYR A 35 23.64 -9.68 -1.03
N MET A 36 24.20 -10.75 -1.60
CA MET A 36 25.35 -11.47 -1.00
C MET A 36 26.60 -10.59 -0.92
N ALA A 37 26.92 -9.87 -2.00
CA ALA A 37 28.03 -8.92 -1.99
C ALA A 37 27.80 -7.81 -0.97
N LEU A 38 26.60 -7.23 -0.94
CA LEU A 38 26.23 -6.22 0.05
C LEU A 38 26.37 -6.73 1.49
N LEU A 39 26.01 -7.99 1.75
CA LEU A 39 26.15 -8.58 3.08
C LEU A 39 27.61 -8.60 3.53
N VAL A 40 28.53 -9.04 2.66
CA VAL A 40 29.95 -9.11 2.98
C VAL A 40 30.53 -7.72 3.19
N PHE A 41 30.33 -6.80 2.23
CA PHE A 41 30.89 -5.45 2.33
C PHE A 41 30.29 -4.65 3.49
N SER A 42 28.98 -4.74 3.70
CA SER A 42 28.31 -4.04 4.79
C SER A 42 28.74 -4.57 6.16
N ALA A 43 28.80 -5.90 6.34
CA ALA A 43 29.26 -6.48 7.60
C ALA A 43 30.70 -6.06 7.90
N LEU A 44 31.63 -6.30 6.97
CA LEU A 44 33.04 -6.00 7.17
C LEU A 44 33.29 -4.51 7.37
N GLY A 45 32.71 -3.66 6.51
CA GLY A 45 32.90 -2.21 6.55
C GLY A 45 32.35 -1.57 7.83
N ASN A 46 31.12 -1.93 8.22
CA ASN A 46 30.49 -1.31 9.39
C ASN A 46 31.04 -1.85 10.72
N ILE A 47 31.39 -3.14 10.80
CA ILE A 47 32.09 -3.69 11.97
C ILE A 47 33.46 -3.03 12.13
N LEU A 48 34.22 -2.90 11.03
CA LEU A 48 35.52 -2.23 11.06
C LEU A 48 35.37 -0.75 11.46
N ALA A 49 34.37 -0.04 10.95
CA ALA A 49 34.10 1.34 11.33
C ALA A 49 33.82 1.48 12.83
N LEU A 50 32.97 0.61 13.41
CA LEU A 50 32.72 0.59 14.86
C LEU A 50 33.99 0.25 15.65
N PHE A 51 34.76 -0.73 15.19
CA PHE A 51 36.03 -1.10 15.81
C PHE A 51 37.03 0.05 15.83
N LEU A 52 37.17 0.79 14.72
CA LEU A 52 38.05 1.97 14.64
C LEU A 52 37.58 3.12 15.54
N VAL A 53 36.27 3.33 15.67
CA VAL A 53 35.72 4.32 16.60
C VAL A 53 35.97 3.91 18.05
N TYR A 54 35.81 2.62 18.37
CA TYR A 54 36.06 2.07 19.70
C TYR A 54 37.54 2.17 20.10
N GLN A 55 38.45 1.74 19.20
CA GLN A 55 39.90 1.85 19.35
C GLN A 55 40.38 3.28 19.58
N LYS A 56 39.64 4.27 19.06
CA LYS A 56 40.01 5.69 19.20
C LYS A 56 40.05 6.17 20.66
N GLY A 57 39.44 5.43 21.61
CA GLY A 57 39.71 5.47 23.07
C GLY A 57 39.56 6.80 23.81
N LYS A 58 39.31 7.91 23.10
CA LYS A 58 39.17 9.27 23.62
C LYS A 58 37.74 9.74 23.39
N LYS A 59 37.27 10.68 24.22
CA LYS A 59 35.95 11.35 24.14
C LYS A 59 35.45 11.40 22.69
N ILE A 60 34.41 10.62 22.42
CA ILE A 60 33.76 10.57 21.11
C ILE A 60 33.25 11.97 20.77
N ASN A 61 33.61 12.51 19.61
CA ASN A 61 33.07 13.77 19.13
C ASN A 61 31.70 13.56 18.45
N SER A 62 31.01 14.64 18.08
CA SER A 62 29.73 14.59 17.37
C SER A 62 29.75 13.67 16.14
N THR A 63 30.82 13.73 15.35
CA THR A 63 31.00 12.91 14.15
C THR A 63 31.08 11.43 14.47
N GLY A 64 31.86 11.06 15.49
CA GLY A 64 31.96 9.67 15.92
C GLY A 64 30.61 9.12 16.38
N VAL A 65 29.78 9.95 17.04
CA VAL A 65 28.40 9.57 17.39
C VAL A 65 27.56 9.30 16.14
N TYR A 66 27.58 10.21 15.14
CA TYR A 66 26.84 9.97 13.89
C TYR A 66 27.32 8.72 13.15
N LEU A 67 28.63 8.48 13.11
CA LEU A 67 29.21 7.28 12.49
C LEU A 67 28.79 5.99 13.21
N VAL A 68 28.70 6.00 14.54
CA VAL A 68 28.21 4.85 15.31
C VAL A 68 26.75 4.56 15.01
N HIS A 69 25.88 5.58 14.98
CA HIS A 69 24.46 5.38 14.64
C HIS A 69 24.26 4.96 13.18
N LEU A 70 25.10 5.44 12.27
CA LEU A 70 25.10 5.03 10.86
C LEU A 70 25.48 3.55 10.74
N ALA A 71 26.61 3.15 11.33
CA ALA A 71 27.05 1.76 11.32
C ALA A 71 26.05 0.82 12.02
N ALA A 72 25.41 1.25 13.10
CA ALA A 72 24.35 0.49 13.76
C ALA A 72 23.15 0.27 12.82
N SER A 73 22.74 1.30 12.07
CA SER A 73 21.67 1.19 11.07
C SER A 73 22.01 0.18 9.98
N ASP A 74 23.21 0.29 9.40
CA ASP A 74 23.65 -0.59 8.32
C ASP A 74 23.83 -2.04 8.80
N LEU A 75 24.26 -2.27 10.05
CA LEU A 75 24.32 -3.61 10.63
C LEU A 75 22.94 -4.20 10.87
N LEU A 76 21.97 -3.41 11.32
CA LEU A 76 20.57 -3.86 11.42
C LEU A 76 20.02 -4.26 10.04
N PHE A 77 20.33 -3.49 8.99
CA PHE A 77 19.99 -3.87 7.63
C PHE A 77 20.74 -5.13 7.15
N THR A 78 22.00 -5.30 7.56
CA THR A 78 22.81 -6.48 7.23
C THR A 78 22.16 -7.77 7.77
N LEU A 79 21.51 -7.70 8.94
CA LEU A 79 20.74 -8.84 9.49
C LEU A 79 19.51 -9.21 8.65
N VAL A 80 18.99 -8.28 7.84
CA VAL A 80 17.83 -8.49 6.96
C VAL A 80 18.23 -9.09 5.61
N LEU A 81 19.47 -8.88 5.16
CA LEU A 81 19.97 -9.34 3.87
C LEU A 81 19.84 -10.86 3.66
N PRO A 82 20.12 -11.76 4.63
CA PRO A 82 19.91 -13.19 4.45
C PRO A 82 18.46 -13.55 4.09
N GLY A 83 17.49 -12.91 4.74
CA GLY A 83 16.08 -13.11 4.40
C GLY A 83 15.75 -12.69 2.97
N LYS A 84 16.32 -11.56 2.51
CA LYS A 84 16.19 -11.13 1.11
C LYS A 84 16.80 -12.12 0.14
N ILE A 85 18.00 -12.63 0.42
CA ILE A 85 18.66 -13.64 -0.41
C ILE A 85 17.77 -14.89 -0.50
N THR A 86 17.31 -15.41 0.65
CA THR A 86 16.40 -16.57 0.69
C THR A 86 15.14 -16.34 -0.13
N TYR A 87 14.52 -15.17 -0.02
CA TYR A 87 13.32 -14.79 -0.78
C TYR A 87 13.54 -14.85 -2.30
N TYR A 88 14.67 -14.36 -2.81
CA TYR A 88 14.97 -14.44 -4.24
C TYR A 88 15.33 -15.86 -4.67
N THR A 89 16.11 -16.59 -3.87
CA THR A 89 16.50 -17.97 -4.20
C THR A 89 15.34 -18.96 -4.20
N LEU A 90 14.26 -18.68 -3.45
CA LEU A 90 13.04 -19.49 -3.39
C LEU A 90 11.95 -19.00 -4.35
N ASP A 91 12.32 -18.39 -5.48
CA ASP A 91 11.38 -17.90 -6.49
C ASP A 91 10.30 -16.97 -5.92
N PHE A 92 10.71 -15.98 -5.11
CA PHE A 92 9.82 -15.01 -4.45
C PHE A 92 8.88 -15.63 -3.40
N ASN A 93 9.21 -16.82 -2.89
CA ASN A 93 8.49 -17.44 -1.79
C ASN A 93 9.12 -17.07 -0.43
N TRP A 94 8.28 -16.70 0.54
CA TRP A 94 8.72 -16.30 1.88
C TRP A 94 8.31 -17.33 2.95
N PRO A 95 9.25 -18.14 3.47
CA PRO A 95 8.91 -19.24 4.40
C PRO A 95 8.84 -18.81 5.88
N PHE A 96 9.35 -17.63 6.25
CA PHE A 96 9.50 -17.25 7.67
C PHE A 96 8.28 -16.55 8.28
N GLY A 97 7.15 -16.54 7.57
CA GLY A 97 5.88 -16.00 8.04
C GLY A 97 5.76 -14.47 7.99
N GLU A 98 4.54 -13.98 8.17
CA GLU A 98 4.17 -12.57 7.94
C GLU A 98 4.86 -11.58 8.88
N GLY A 99 5.11 -11.98 10.14
CA GLY A 99 5.75 -11.12 11.13
C GLY A 99 7.16 -10.70 10.72
N LEU A 100 7.99 -11.66 10.30
CA LEU A 100 9.35 -11.39 9.83
C LEU A 100 9.36 -10.66 8.49
N CYS A 101 8.40 -10.95 7.59
CA CYS A 101 8.24 -10.18 6.35
C CYS A 101 8.05 -8.69 6.64
N ARG A 102 7.12 -8.36 7.55
CA ARG A 102 6.86 -6.97 7.96
C ARG A 102 8.05 -6.34 8.68
N LEU A 103 8.73 -7.10 9.54
CA LEU A 103 9.91 -6.63 10.25
C LEU A 103 11.04 -6.28 9.28
N MET A 104 11.34 -7.15 8.31
CA MET A 104 12.36 -6.89 7.30
C MET A 104 12.02 -5.67 6.43
N ALA A 105 10.77 -5.54 6.01
CA ALA A 105 10.32 -4.37 5.24
C ALA A 105 10.47 -3.07 6.05
N PHE A 106 10.11 -3.11 7.34
CA PHE A 106 10.30 -1.99 8.26
C PHE A 106 11.79 -1.64 8.43
N MET A 107 12.64 -2.62 8.68
CA MET A 107 14.08 -2.40 8.86
C MET A 107 14.76 -1.86 7.60
N PHE A 108 14.40 -2.36 6.41
CA PHE A 108 14.87 -1.80 5.14
C PHE A 108 14.49 -0.32 5.00
N TYR A 109 13.22 0.00 5.24
CA TYR A 109 12.73 1.37 5.13
C TYR A 109 13.41 2.29 6.13
N VAL A 110 13.48 1.89 7.40
CA VAL A 110 14.14 2.66 8.44
C VAL A 110 15.59 2.88 8.08
N ASN A 111 16.32 1.85 7.63
CA ASN A 111 17.72 1.98 7.22
C ASN A 111 17.91 3.02 6.10
N THR A 112 17.05 3.00 5.07
CA THR A 112 17.14 3.98 3.98
C THR A 112 16.93 5.41 4.50
N HIS A 113 15.92 5.63 5.33
CA HIS A 113 15.56 6.98 5.79
C HIS A 113 16.55 7.49 6.85
N SER A 114 16.88 6.67 7.85
CA SER A 114 17.89 6.99 8.86
C SER A 114 19.24 7.24 8.21
N GLY A 115 19.64 6.45 7.21
CA GLY A 115 20.88 6.64 6.46
C GLY A 115 20.96 8.01 5.77
N ILE A 116 19.92 8.41 5.04
CA ILE A 116 19.85 9.73 4.38
C ILE A 116 19.95 10.86 5.42
N TYR A 117 19.18 10.77 6.50
CA TYR A 117 19.20 11.79 7.56
C TYR A 117 20.54 11.86 8.29
N LEU A 118 21.15 10.71 8.61
CA LEU A 118 22.46 10.66 9.27
C LEU A 118 23.57 11.20 8.35
N MET A 119 23.58 10.86 7.07
CA MET A 119 24.52 11.42 6.09
C MET A 119 24.37 12.95 5.97
N THR A 120 23.14 13.44 6.04
CA THR A 120 22.85 14.88 6.07
C THR A 120 23.43 15.53 7.34
N CYS A 121 23.20 14.92 8.52
CA CYS A 121 23.75 15.40 9.78
C CYS A 121 25.29 15.38 9.78
N VAL A 122 25.93 14.35 9.24
CA VAL A 122 27.39 14.27 9.08
C VAL A 122 27.88 15.41 8.19
N SER A 123 27.23 15.64 7.06
CA SER A 123 27.59 16.72 6.12
C SER A 123 27.50 18.09 6.77
N VAL A 124 26.41 18.35 7.51
CA VAL A 124 26.23 19.59 8.27
C VAL A 124 27.28 19.72 9.37
N ASP A 125 27.59 18.64 10.10
CA ASP A 125 28.63 18.64 11.14
C ASP A 125 30.01 18.97 10.56
N ARG A 126 30.36 18.39 9.40
CA ARG A 126 31.62 18.70 8.69
C ARG A 126 31.66 20.13 8.19
N TYR A 127 30.57 20.62 7.61
CA TYR A 127 30.45 22.01 7.16
C TYR A 127 30.65 22.99 8.33
N LEU A 128 29.97 22.76 9.46
CA LEU A 128 30.11 23.59 10.66
C LEU A 128 31.51 23.51 11.27
N ALA A 129 32.15 22.34 11.21
CA ALA A 129 33.51 22.16 11.68
C ALA A 129 34.53 23.01 10.90
N VAL A 130 34.30 23.23 9.61
CA VAL A 130 35.18 24.03 8.74
C VAL A 130 34.86 25.52 8.84
N VAL A 131 33.58 25.89 8.74
CA VAL A 131 33.17 27.30 8.61
C VAL A 131 33.04 28.00 9.96
N ARG A 132 32.55 27.31 11.01
CA ARG A 132 32.16 27.93 12.29
C ARG A 132 32.94 27.38 13.48
N THR A 133 34.25 27.20 13.30
CA THR A 133 35.18 26.62 14.30
C THR A 133 35.04 27.21 15.71
N HIS A 134 34.72 28.50 15.84
CA HIS A 134 34.72 29.23 17.11
C HIS A 134 33.32 29.59 17.67
N GLN A 135 32.28 29.66 16.84
CA GLN A 135 31.02 30.31 17.25
C GLN A 135 30.06 29.39 18.03
N TRP A 136 30.06 28.07 17.81
CA TRP A 136 29.05 27.16 18.37
C TRP A 136 29.58 25.77 18.77
N PRO A 137 30.56 25.66 19.69
CA PRO A 137 31.14 24.37 20.08
C PRO A 137 30.10 23.42 20.70
N GLN A 138 29.07 23.96 21.36
CA GLN A 138 27.95 23.19 21.93
C GLN A 138 27.23 22.34 20.88
N LEU A 139 27.10 22.81 19.62
CA LEU A 139 26.41 22.07 18.56
C LEU A 139 27.16 20.80 18.13
N ARG A 140 28.46 20.74 18.41
CA ARG A 140 29.35 19.61 18.12
C ARG A 140 29.60 18.74 19.34
N GLU A 141 28.83 18.94 20.40
CA GLU A 141 28.89 18.12 21.60
C GLU A 141 28.22 16.76 21.37
N ALA A 142 28.85 15.69 21.87
CA ALA A 142 28.37 14.32 21.73
C ALA A 142 26.98 14.08 22.35
N GLY A 143 26.60 14.87 23.37
CA GLY A 143 25.26 14.80 23.98
C GLY A 143 24.17 15.26 23.02
N ARG A 144 24.36 16.43 22.38
CA ARG A 144 23.41 16.94 21.39
C ARG A 144 23.38 16.08 20.13
N ALA A 145 24.52 15.58 19.66
CA ALA A 145 24.57 14.65 18.54
C ALA A 145 23.77 13.36 18.82
N ARG A 146 23.85 12.82 20.05
CA ARG A 146 23.02 11.67 20.47
C ARG A 146 21.53 12.00 20.41
N LEU A 147 21.12 13.16 20.92
CA LEU A 147 19.72 13.59 20.85
C LEU A 147 19.23 13.73 19.40
N VAL A 148 20.03 14.32 18.52
CA VAL A 148 19.73 14.43 17.08
C VAL A 148 19.59 13.05 16.46
N CYS A 149 20.49 12.11 16.77
CA CYS A 149 20.39 10.73 16.27
C CYS A 149 19.08 10.07 16.74
N VAL A 150 18.74 10.15 18.02
CA VAL A 150 17.48 9.59 18.55
C VAL A 150 16.26 10.21 17.84
N ALA A 151 16.28 11.53 17.60
CA ALA A 151 15.23 12.19 16.83
C ALA A 151 15.15 11.67 15.38
N VAL A 152 16.29 11.46 14.72
CA VAL A 152 16.35 10.86 13.37
C VAL A 152 15.73 9.46 13.35
N TRP A 153 16.04 8.62 14.33
CA TRP A 153 15.44 7.29 14.46
C TRP A 153 13.92 7.35 14.67
N ALA A 154 13.47 8.28 15.52
CA ALA A 154 12.04 8.49 15.76
C ALA A 154 11.33 8.97 14.49
N LEU A 155 11.91 9.93 13.76
CA LEU A 155 11.35 10.47 12.52
C LEU A 155 11.27 9.40 11.42
N ALA A 156 12.35 8.64 11.18
CA ALA A 156 12.36 7.54 10.20
C ALA A 156 11.30 6.48 10.52
N SER A 157 11.17 6.13 11.81
CA SER A 157 10.16 5.17 12.27
C SER A 157 8.74 5.71 12.12
N LEU A 158 8.52 6.99 12.45
CA LEU A 158 7.23 7.65 12.35
C LEU A 158 6.78 7.75 10.89
N GLN A 159 7.69 8.07 9.97
CA GLN A 159 7.37 8.18 8.55
C GLN A 159 6.85 6.87 7.95
N THR A 160 7.43 5.73 8.38
CA THR A 160 6.95 4.40 7.99
C THR A 160 5.50 4.17 8.45
N ARG A 161 5.20 4.54 9.70
CA ARG A 161 3.86 4.40 10.29
C ARG A 161 2.86 5.36 9.65
N ALA A 162 3.27 6.59 9.39
CA ALA A 162 2.47 7.61 8.76
C ALA A 162 2.09 7.20 7.32
N PHE A 163 3.02 6.63 6.54
CA PHE A 163 2.72 6.12 5.21
C PHE A 163 1.74 4.93 5.23
N LYS A 164 1.90 3.99 6.18
CA LYS A 164 0.91 2.92 6.36
C LYS A 164 -0.45 3.45 6.79
N LEU A 165 -0.47 4.41 7.70
CA LEU A 165 -1.69 5.03 8.20
C LEU A 165 -2.39 5.82 7.09
N SER A 166 -1.66 6.59 6.28
CA SER A 166 -2.22 7.34 5.15
C SER A 166 -2.82 6.40 4.11
N LEU A 167 -2.17 5.26 3.83
CA LEU A 167 -2.72 4.26 2.91
C LEU A 167 -4.02 3.64 3.47
N GLN A 168 -4.05 3.29 4.75
CA GLN A 168 -5.26 2.78 5.42
C GLN A 168 -6.38 3.83 5.44
N LEU A 169 -6.06 5.08 5.75
CA LEU A 169 -7.02 6.19 5.71
C LEU A 169 -7.57 6.42 4.31
N THR A 170 -6.73 6.42 3.26
CA THR A 170 -7.18 6.55 1.87
C THR A 170 -8.11 5.41 1.46
N VAL A 171 -7.79 4.17 1.84
CA VAL A 171 -8.65 3.01 1.57
C VAL A 171 -9.98 3.12 2.33
N CYS A 172 -9.95 3.56 3.59
CA CYS A 172 -11.17 3.83 4.35
C CYS A 172 -12.00 4.94 3.70
N LEU A 173 -11.38 6.04 3.29
CA LEU A 173 -12.05 7.14 2.60
C LEU A 173 -12.65 6.71 1.26
N MET A 174 -11.98 5.86 0.49
CA MET A 174 -12.52 5.30 -0.76
C MET A 174 -13.77 4.45 -0.50
N ASN A 175 -13.77 3.62 0.53
CA ASN A 175 -14.95 2.82 0.91
C ASN A 175 -16.09 3.68 1.48
N MET A 176 -15.76 4.73 2.23
CA MET A 176 -16.74 5.68 2.76
C MET A 176 -17.35 6.53 1.65
N ASN A 177 -16.59 6.89 0.62
CA ASN A 177 -17.08 7.66 -0.53
C ASN A 177 -18.30 6.99 -1.17
N CYS A 178 -18.23 5.67 -1.43
CA CYS A 178 -19.34 4.88 -1.96
C CYS A 178 -20.59 4.85 -1.04
N SER A 179 -20.39 5.00 0.28
CA SER A 179 -21.49 5.00 1.27
C SER A 179 -22.07 6.40 1.51
N ILE A 180 -21.31 7.44 1.15
CA ILE A 180 -21.69 8.84 1.30
C ILE A 180 -22.49 9.32 0.08
N ASP A 181 -22.31 8.71 -1.11
CA ASP A 181 -23.07 9.06 -2.32
C ASP A 181 -24.61 9.09 -2.10
N PRO A 182 -25.26 8.05 -1.54
CA PRO A 182 -26.71 8.08 -1.30
C PRO A 182 -27.14 9.13 -0.28
N ILE A 183 -26.28 9.45 0.68
CA ILE A 183 -26.52 10.46 1.72
C ILE A 183 -26.44 11.85 1.11
N ILE A 184 -25.47 12.10 0.24
CA ILE A 184 -25.37 13.35 -0.54
C ILE A 184 -26.61 13.48 -1.45
N TYR A 185 -27.06 12.44 -2.14
CA TYR A 185 -28.29 12.50 -2.95
C TYR A 185 -29.55 12.78 -2.12
N PHE A 186 -29.62 12.26 -0.89
CA PHE A 186 -30.70 12.52 0.05
C PHE A 186 -30.77 13.99 0.49
N PHE A 187 -29.63 14.65 0.69
CA PHE A 187 -29.58 16.06 1.09
C PHE A 187 -29.56 17.03 -0.10
N ALA A 188 -29.03 16.65 -1.26
CA ALA A 188 -28.93 17.49 -2.45
C ALA A 188 -30.22 17.52 -3.30
N SER A 189 -31.07 16.50 -3.23
CA SER A 189 -32.29 16.41 -4.05
C SER A 189 -33.55 16.19 -3.22
N THR A 190 -34.40 17.23 -3.16
CA THR A 190 -35.73 17.19 -2.53
C THR A 190 -36.64 16.13 -3.14
N ARG A 191 -36.45 15.77 -4.42
CA ARG A 191 -37.21 14.71 -5.10
C ARG A 191 -36.84 13.31 -4.62
N TYR A 192 -35.55 13.03 -4.40
CA TYR A 192 -35.10 11.71 -3.93
C TYR A 192 -35.56 11.45 -2.49
N ARG A 193 -35.49 12.47 -1.62
CA ARG A 193 -36.00 12.41 -0.24
C ARG A 193 -37.49 12.03 -0.18
N ASN A 194 -38.32 12.66 -1.01
CA ASN A 194 -39.76 12.39 -1.04
C ASN A 194 -40.08 11.00 -1.61
N TRP A 195 -39.32 10.55 -2.62
CA TRP A 195 -39.46 9.19 -3.15
C TRP A 195 -39.07 8.12 -2.12
N LEU A 196 -37.94 8.29 -1.41
CA LEU A 196 -37.45 7.36 -0.38
C LEU A 196 -38.45 7.23 0.78
N LEU A 197 -38.96 8.37 1.28
CA LEU A 197 -39.99 8.40 2.31
C LEU A 197 -41.30 7.77 1.84
N GLY A 198 -41.65 7.92 0.56
CA GLY A 198 -42.81 7.25 -0.04
C GLY A 198 -42.69 5.72 -0.06
N VAL A 199 -41.51 5.18 -0.34
CA VAL A 199 -41.24 3.73 -0.30
C VAL A 199 -41.28 3.20 1.14
N LEU A 200 -40.69 3.92 2.10
CA LEU A 200 -40.71 3.54 3.51
C LEU A 200 -42.14 3.55 4.09
N LYS A 201 -42.96 4.54 3.72
CA LYS A 201 -44.36 4.62 4.14
C LYS A 201 -45.21 3.50 3.56
N ARG A 202 -44.97 3.09 2.30
CA ARG A 202 -45.63 1.92 1.69
C ARG A 202 -45.24 0.59 2.35
N LYS A 203 -43.99 0.43 2.79
CA LYS A 203 -43.56 -0.76 3.54
C LYS A 203 -44.15 -0.81 4.96
N ALA A 204 -44.26 0.32 5.65
CA ALA A 204 -44.91 0.39 6.97
C ALA A 204 -46.42 0.13 6.92
N SER A 205 -47.09 0.44 5.81
CA SER A 205 -48.50 0.11 5.59
C SER A 205 -48.75 -1.35 5.19
N ALA A 206 -47.73 -2.07 4.69
CA ALA A 206 -47.87 -3.48 4.33
C ALA A 206 -47.78 -4.44 5.53
N SER A 207 -47.32 -3.99 6.70
CA SER A 207 -47.17 -4.80 7.92
C SER A 207 -48.36 -4.73 8.88
N SER A 208 -49.49 -4.10 8.51
CA SER A 208 -50.61 -3.80 9.43
C SER A 208 -52.01 -4.22 8.96
N SER A 209 -52.15 -5.20 8.05
CA SER A 209 -53.48 -5.79 7.73
C SER A 209 -53.48 -7.32 7.81
N SER A 210 -53.64 -7.84 9.03
CA SER A 210 -54.12 -9.21 9.28
C SER A 210 -55.51 -9.16 9.93
N SER A 211 -56.54 -9.56 9.19
CA SER A 211 -57.82 -10.07 9.74
C SER A 211 -58.70 -10.65 8.63
N CYS A 212 -58.97 -11.96 8.68
CA CYS A 212 -60.04 -12.65 7.93
C CYS A 212 -61.40 -12.48 8.66
N PRO A 213 -62.57 -12.62 8.01
CA PRO A 213 -63.17 -13.97 7.77
C PRO A 213 -64.11 -14.13 6.54
N GLY A 214 -64.31 -15.38 6.08
CA GLY A 214 -65.64 -15.93 5.74
C GLY A 214 -66.06 -16.21 4.28
N ARG A 215 -66.11 -17.52 3.94
CA ARG A 215 -67.24 -18.28 3.31
C ARG A 215 -67.53 -18.26 1.78
N ALA A 216 -67.54 -19.50 1.24
CA ALA A 216 -68.38 -20.12 0.18
C ALA A 216 -68.19 -19.84 -1.34
N SER A 217 -67.89 -20.96 -2.04
CA SER A 217 -68.53 -21.56 -3.24
C SER A 217 -68.64 -20.84 -4.60
N SER A 218 -68.24 -21.63 -5.61
CA SER A 218 -68.84 -21.82 -6.95
C SER A 218 -68.64 -20.82 -8.10
N GLU A 219 -68.10 -21.40 -9.18
CA GLU A 219 -68.60 -21.35 -10.57
C GLU A 219 -68.32 -20.15 -11.51
N THR A 220 -67.61 -20.49 -12.60
CA THR A 220 -68.06 -20.38 -14.01
C THR A 220 -67.86 -19.07 -14.81
N GLN A 221 -67.05 -19.24 -15.88
CA GLN A 221 -67.08 -18.70 -17.27
C GLN A 221 -67.39 -17.22 -17.57
N SER A 222 -66.56 -16.61 -18.44
CA SER A 222 -66.90 -16.14 -19.82
C SER A 222 -65.76 -15.25 -20.36
N ILE A 223 -65.01 -15.62 -21.41
CA ILE A 223 -65.24 -15.40 -22.86
C ILE A 223 -64.94 -13.96 -23.36
N ASN A 224 -63.88 -13.84 -24.20
CA ASN A 224 -63.75 -13.14 -25.50
C ASN A 224 -62.27 -12.75 -25.71
N GLN A 225 -61.45 -13.40 -26.56
CA GLN A 225 -61.42 -13.51 -28.03
C GLN A 225 -61.50 -12.19 -28.83
N THR A 226 -60.35 -11.84 -29.41
CA THR A 226 -60.10 -11.49 -30.84
C THR A 226 -58.56 -11.42 -30.99
N GLY A 227 -57.83 -12.27 -31.73
CA GLY A 227 -57.93 -12.59 -33.17
C GLY A 227 -57.33 -11.43 -33.96
N GLY A 228 -56.31 -11.48 -34.81
CA GLY A 228 -55.48 -12.47 -35.52
C GLY A 228 -54.61 -11.58 -36.47
N SER A 229 -53.38 -11.87 -36.88
CA SER A 229 -52.94 -12.83 -37.91
C SER A 229 -51.81 -12.10 -38.67
N ALA A 230 -50.70 -12.78 -38.93
CA ALA A 230 -49.74 -12.47 -40.01
C ALA A 230 -50.39 -12.82 -41.39
N PRO A 231 -49.75 -12.79 -42.59
CA PRO A 231 -48.30 -12.71 -42.91
C PRO A 231 -47.91 -12.05 -44.28
N LEU A 232 -46.62 -12.20 -44.69
CA LEU A 232 -46.01 -12.11 -46.06
C LEU A 232 -45.96 -10.70 -46.70
N GLU A 233 -45.10 -10.29 -47.64
CA GLU A 233 -43.90 -10.69 -48.43
C GLU A 233 -43.48 -9.35 -49.11
N GLU A 234 -42.21 -8.97 -49.34
CA GLU A 234 -41.44 -9.07 -50.60
C GLU A 234 -40.78 -7.69 -50.91
N ASN A 235 -39.44 -7.70 -51.03
CA ASN A 235 -38.52 -7.05 -51.98
C ASN A 235 -38.73 -5.69 -52.72
N GLU A 236 -37.56 -5.11 -53.04
CA GLU A 236 -37.17 -4.08 -54.06
C GLU A 236 -37.52 -2.61 -53.72
N VAL A 237 -36.65 -1.58 -53.84
CA VAL A 237 -35.41 -1.29 -54.62
C VAL A 237 -34.43 -0.49 -53.76
#